data_AF-A0A9D2BCS8-F1
#
_entry.id   AF-A0A9D2BCS8-F1
#
_cell.length_a   1.000
_cell.length_b   1.000
_cell.length_c   1.000
_cell.angle_alpha   90.00
_cell.angle_beta   90.00
_cell.angle_gamma   90.00
#
_symmetry.space_group_name_H-M   'P 1'
#
loop_
_entity.id
_entity.type
_entity.pdbx_description
1 polymer ?
#
loop_
_entity_poly.entity_id
_entity_poly.type
_entity_poly.pdbx_seq_one_letter_code
_entity_poly.pdbx_strand_id
1 'polypeptide(L)'
;KTIVTNGDQTDTIYECMDRQMTFEQALRTREFEPDAPNYTPRISAIMHIENGEYNYAMSILKSNNGNPDSCNRYTFAYNNCPAGEGHFISTYLHDGNPLPSFEGEPKLLDIPDDMDAFADLLWESLNEENKVSLFVRYIDIATGKYESKIINKNV
;
A
#
# COMPACT_ATOMS: atom_id res chain seq x y z
N LYS A 1 -13.97 5.36 -3.82
CA LYS A 1 -12.70 5.20 -3.06
C LYS A 1 -11.84 4.17 -3.78
N THR A 2 -10.53 4.37 -3.81
CA THR A 2 -9.57 3.41 -4.38
C THR A 2 -8.86 2.71 -3.22
N ILE A 3 -8.89 1.38 -3.20
CA ILE A 3 -8.24 0.56 -2.17
C ILE A 3 -7.13 -0.24 -2.85
N VAL A 4 -5.92 -0.23 -2.25
CA VAL A 4 -4.77 -1.01 -2.71
C VAL A 4 -4.15 -1.71 -1.52
N THR A 5 -3.94 -3.02 -1.60
CA THR A 5 -3.34 -3.80 -0.52
C THR A 5 -2.50 -4.92 -1.10
N ASN A 6 -1.68 -5.57 -0.27
CA ASN A 6 -0.87 -6.73 -0.69
C ASN A 6 -1.57 -8.09 -0.51
N GLY A 7 -2.86 -8.14 -0.15
CA GLY A 7 -3.54 -9.40 0.13
C GLY A 7 -5.07 -9.35 0.15
N ASP A 8 -5.69 -10.36 0.75
CA ASP A 8 -7.14 -10.54 0.85
C ASP A 8 -7.83 -9.52 1.77
N GLN A 9 -7.08 -8.73 2.54
CA GLN A 9 -7.64 -7.62 3.32
C GLN A 9 -8.29 -6.55 2.43
N THR A 10 -8.02 -6.53 1.13
CA THR A 10 -8.74 -5.69 0.15
C THR A 10 -10.25 -5.90 0.26
N ASP A 11 -10.69 -7.17 0.29
CA ASP A 11 -12.11 -7.52 0.36
C ASP A 11 -12.69 -7.17 1.72
N THR A 12 -11.93 -7.43 2.80
CA THR A 12 -12.33 -7.05 4.16
C THR A 12 -12.60 -5.54 4.26
N ILE A 13 -11.71 -4.71 3.73
CA ILE A 13 -11.88 -3.25 3.75
C ILE A 13 -13.12 -2.86 2.94
N TYR A 14 -13.28 -3.42 1.74
CA TYR A 14 -14.41 -3.11 0.87
C TYR A 14 -15.75 -3.45 1.53
N GLU A 15 -15.90 -4.68 2.05
CA GLU A 15 -17.12 -5.16 2.71
C GLU A 15 -17.44 -4.38 4.00
N CYS A 16 -16.43 -4.07 4.81
CA CYS A 16 -16.62 -3.27 6.01
C CYS A 16 -17.07 -1.84 5.67
N MET A 17 -16.57 -1.24 4.58
CA MET A 17 -16.99 0.08 4.14
C MET A 17 -18.41 0.12 3.61
N ASP A 18 -18.87 -0.93 2.93
CA ASP A 18 -20.28 -1.09 2.55
C ASP A 18 -21.20 -1.07 3.80
N ARG A 19 -20.68 -1.59 4.91
CA ARG A 19 -21.31 -1.55 6.24
C ARG A 19 -21.02 -0.28 7.05
N GLN A 20 -20.59 0.79 6.39
CA GLN A 20 -20.28 2.11 6.97
C GLN A 20 -19.14 2.13 8.00
N MET A 21 -18.28 1.11 8.03
CA MET A 21 -17.08 1.12 8.87
C MET A 21 -15.96 1.93 8.20
N THR A 22 -15.12 2.54 9.04
CA THR A 22 -13.89 3.23 8.62
C THR A 22 -12.80 2.25 8.20
N PHE A 23 -11.78 2.76 7.51
CA PHE A 23 -10.62 1.98 7.08
C PHE A 23 -9.90 1.31 8.27
N GLU A 24 -9.72 2.06 9.35
CA GLU A 24 -9.08 1.62 10.59
C GLU A 24 -9.94 0.59 11.32
N GLN A 25 -11.27 0.78 11.34
CA GLN A 25 -12.18 -0.19 11.94
C GLN A 25 -12.17 -1.52 11.17
N ALA A 26 -12.11 -1.48 9.84
CA ALA A 26 -12.00 -2.69 9.02
C ALA A 26 -10.70 -3.45 9.35
N LEU A 27 -9.57 -2.74 9.38
CA LEU A 27 -8.26 -3.32 9.62
C LEU A 27 -8.02 -3.83 11.05
N ARG A 28 -8.83 -3.39 12.03
CA ARG A 28 -8.84 -3.97 13.39
C ARG A 28 -9.28 -5.44 13.42
N THR A 29 -9.94 -5.93 12.38
CA THR A 29 -10.37 -7.33 12.26
C THR A 29 -9.32 -8.26 11.64
N ARG A 30 -8.18 -7.71 11.20
CA ARG A 30 -7.10 -8.42 10.51
C ARG A 30 -5.81 -8.35 11.33
N GLU A 31 -4.84 -9.19 11.04
CA GLU A 31 -3.49 -9.13 11.61
C GLU A 31 -2.46 -9.26 10.47
N PHE A 32 -1.18 -9.38 10.78
CA PHE A 32 -0.17 -9.79 9.78
C PHE A 32 -0.50 -11.18 9.20
N GLU A 33 0.19 -11.59 8.15
CA GLU A 33 0.00 -12.92 7.55
C GLU A 33 0.43 -14.04 8.52
N PRO A 34 -0.31 -15.14 8.64
CA PRO A 34 0.02 -16.24 9.55
C PRO A 34 1.09 -17.19 8.94
N ASP A 35 2.16 -16.65 8.39
CA ASP A 35 3.19 -17.35 7.61
C ASP A 35 4.55 -17.44 8.32
N ALA A 36 4.52 -18.00 9.53
CA ALA A 36 5.73 -18.18 10.34
C ALA A 36 6.90 -18.79 9.53
N PRO A 37 8.15 -18.33 9.75
CA PRO A 37 8.56 -17.38 10.79
C PRO A 37 8.50 -15.91 10.36
N ASN A 38 8.05 -15.60 9.14
CA ASN A 38 8.15 -14.25 8.59
C ASN A 38 7.08 -13.31 9.14
N TYR A 39 5.86 -13.81 9.33
CA TYR A 39 4.73 -13.01 9.78
C TYR A 39 4.55 -11.77 8.89
N THR A 40 4.46 -11.99 7.58
CA THR A 40 4.49 -10.96 6.54
C THR A 40 3.54 -9.83 6.90
N PRO A 41 4.01 -8.57 6.96
CA PRO A 41 3.12 -7.46 7.24
C PRO A 41 2.02 -7.32 6.17
N ARG A 42 0.83 -6.95 6.62
CA ARG A 42 -0.24 -6.51 5.72
C ARG A 42 -0.15 -5.02 5.54
N ILE A 43 0.14 -4.58 4.32
CA ILE A 43 0.13 -3.17 3.94
C ILE A 43 -1.16 -2.85 3.19
N SER A 44 -1.68 -1.65 3.41
CA SER A 44 -2.94 -1.22 2.81
C SER A 44 -2.90 0.29 2.61
N ALA A 45 -3.52 0.76 1.53
CA ALA A 45 -3.76 2.17 1.28
C ALA A 45 -5.18 2.37 0.80
N ILE A 46 -5.77 3.50 1.17
CA ILE A 46 -7.04 3.95 0.64
C ILE A 46 -6.93 5.41 0.23
N MET A 47 -7.49 5.73 -0.93
CA MET A 47 -7.61 7.09 -1.44
C MET A 47 -9.09 7.45 -1.63
N HIS A 48 -9.43 8.65 -1.20
CA HIS A 48 -10.73 9.27 -1.40
C HIS A 48 -10.55 10.57 -2.18
N ILE A 49 -11.33 10.73 -3.24
CA ILE A 49 -11.36 11.93 -4.08
C ILE A 49 -12.78 12.47 -4.02
N GLU A 50 -12.91 13.74 -3.69
CA GLU A 50 -14.20 14.43 -3.58
C GLU A 50 -14.00 15.93 -3.81
N ASN A 51 -14.89 16.53 -4.61
CA ASN A 51 -14.89 17.97 -4.90
C ASN A 51 -13.56 18.53 -5.44
N GLY A 52 -12.81 17.75 -6.21
CA GLY A 52 -11.51 18.16 -6.75
C GLY A 52 -10.37 18.17 -5.72
N GLU A 53 -10.61 17.64 -4.52
CA GLU A 53 -9.62 17.40 -3.49
C GLU A 53 -9.44 15.89 -3.28
N TYR A 54 -8.31 15.51 -2.68
CA TYR A 54 -8.05 14.13 -2.32
C TYR A 54 -7.39 14.03 -0.95
N ASN A 55 -7.64 12.89 -0.30
CA ASN A 55 -6.91 12.43 0.87
C ASN A 55 -6.62 10.94 0.72
N TYR A 56 -5.61 10.48 1.43
CA TYR A 56 -5.31 9.06 1.49
C TYR A 56 -4.77 8.67 2.85
N ALA A 57 -5.00 7.42 3.21
CA ALA A 57 -4.42 6.80 4.38
C ALA A 57 -3.67 5.54 3.99
N MET A 58 -2.58 5.27 4.69
CA MET A 58 -1.77 4.08 4.56
C MET A 58 -1.74 3.36 5.91
N SER A 59 -1.70 2.03 5.88
CA SER A 59 -1.66 1.21 7.08
C SER A 59 -0.69 0.05 6.91
N ILE A 60 -0.03 -0.31 8.01
CA ILE A 60 0.77 -1.52 8.13
C ILE A 60 0.38 -2.26 9.42
N LEU A 61 0.05 -3.55 9.28
CA LEU A 61 -0.17 -4.47 10.38
C LEU A 61 1.02 -5.43 10.42
N LYS A 62 1.80 -5.43 11.51
CA LYS A 62 3.02 -6.24 11.62
C LYS A 62 3.13 -6.91 12.99
N SER A 63 3.80 -8.05 13.05
CA SER A 63 4.09 -8.71 14.33
C SER A 63 5.01 -7.83 15.18
N ASN A 64 4.89 -7.94 16.50
CA ASN A 64 5.78 -7.25 17.40
C ASN A 64 7.11 -8.01 17.50
N ASN A 65 8.08 -7.63 16.67
CA ASN A 65 9.41 -8.25 16.63
C ASN A 65 9.37 -9.78 16.45
N GLY A 66 8.50 -10.27 15.57
CA GLY A 66 8.34 -11.70 15.30
C GLY A 66 7.49 -12.45 16.33
N ASN A 67 6.87 -11.76 17.29
CA ASN A 67 5.94 -12.40 18.23
C ASN A 67 4.57 -12.66 17.56
N PRO A 68 4.14 -13.93 17.40
CA PRO A 68 2.84 -14.27 16.82
C PRO A 68 1.64 -13.81 17.64
N ASP A 69 1.80 -13.54 18.94
CA ASP A 69 0.71 -13.16 19.84
C ASP A 69 0.50 -11.65 19.91
N SER A 70 1.22 -10.86 19.11
CA SER A 70 1.23 -9.40 19.23
C SER A 70 1.23 -8.73 17.86
N CYS A 71 0.10 -8.11 17.50
CA CYS A 71 -0.05 -7.33 16.28
C CYS A 71 0.06 -5.82 16.56
N ASN A 72 1.08 -5.19 15.99
CA ASN A 72 1.23 -3.74 15.96
C ASN A 72 0.48 -3.18 14.75
N ARG A 73 -0.24 -2.06 14.96
CA ARG A 73 -1.11 -1.43 13.96
C ARG A 73 -0.75 0.03 13.84
N TYR A 74 -0.37 0.44 12.63
CA TYR A 74 -0.02 1.83 12.34
C TYR A 74 -0.86 2.34 11.18
N THR A 75 -1.35 3.56 11.31
CA THR A 75 -2.10 4.25 10.26
C THR A 75 -1.54 5.66 10.11
N PHE A 76 -1.28 6.04 8.86
CA PHE A 76 -0.77 7.34 8.47
C PHE A 76 -1.78 7.97 7.53
N ALA A 77 -2.20 9.21 7.80
CA ALA A 77 -3.21 9.90 7.03
C ALA A 77 -2.64 11.19 6.47
N TYR A 78 -2.94 11.46 5.20
CA TYR A 78 -2.42 12.58 4.43
C TYR A 78 -3.56 13.28 3.72
N ASN A 79 -3.54 14.61 3.77
CA ASN A 79 -4.44 15.50 3.05
C ASN A 79 -3.62 16.54 2.31
N ASN A 80 -4.11 17.01 1.15
CA ASN A 80 -3.50 18.11 0.40
C ASN A 80 -2.00 17.90 0.14
N CYS A 81 -1.59 16.68 -0.21
CA CYS A 81 -0.18 16.37 -0.45
C CYS A 81 0.32 17.17 -1.67
N PRO A 82 1.46 17.87 -1.57
CA PRO A 82 1.98 18.70 -2.66
C PRO A 82 2.16 17.92 -3.96
N ALA A 83 1.98 18.61 -5.10
CA ALA A 83 2.24 18.02 -6.40
C ALA A 83 3.72 17.56 -6.49
N GLY A 84 3.92 16.33 -6.94
CA GLY A 84 5.24 15.71 -7.00
C GLY A 84 5.65 14.92 -5.75
N GLU A 85 4.88 14.97 -4.66
CA GLU A 85 5.18 14.22 -3.44
C GLU A 85 4.25 13.01 -3.26
N GLY A 86 4.83 11.90 -2.80
CA GLY A 86 4.11 10.69 -2.46
C GLY A 86 4.75 9.96 -1.28
N HIS A 87 4.05 8.95 -0.77
CA HIS A 87 4.51 8.15 0.36
C HIS A 87 4.58 6.67 -0.01
N PHE A 88 5.61 6.01 0.49
CA PHE A 88 5.93 4.62 0.21
C PHE A 88 6.03 3.82 1.51
N ILE A 89 5.41 2.64 1.50
CA ILE A 89 5.61 1.57 2.48
C ILE A 89 5.82 0.26 1.74
N SER A 90 6.58 -0.63 2.36
CA SER A 90 6.76 -2.01 1.91
C SER A 90 6.44 -2.97 3.05
N THR A 91 6.34 -4.26 2.75
CA THR A 91 6.26 -5.29 3.80
C THR A 91 7.57 -5.41 4.56
N TYR A 92 8.70 -5.36 3.85
CA TYR A 92 10.03 -5.61 4.41
C TYR A 92 10.99 -4.44 4.20
N LEU A 93 11.94 -4.27 5.12
CA LEU A 93 12.95 -3.22 5.05
C LEU A 93 14.10 -3.58 4.09
N HIS A 94 14.56 -4.83 4.16
CA HIS A 94 15.62 -5.41 3.34
C HIS A 94 15.58 -6.95 3.48
N ASP A 95 16.45 -7.66 2.76
CA ASP A 95 16.57 -9.12 2.87
C ASP A 95 17.02 -9.57 4.27
N GLY A 96 16.56 -10.73 4.73
CA GLY A 96 16.88 -11.25 6.07
C GLY A 96 16.24 -12.61 6.35
N ASN A 97 16.52 -13.18 7.52
CA ASN A 97 15.93 -14.46 7.94
C ASN A 97 15.70 -14.49 9.46
N PRO A 98 14.45 -14.31 9.96
CA PRO A 98 13.25 -13.98 9.19
C PRO A 98 13.34 -12.57 8.56
N LEU A 99 12.48 -12.29 7.58
CA LEU A 99 12.50 -11.01 6.87
C LEU A 99 12.12 -9.85 7.82
N PRO A 100 12.97 -8.81 7.97
CA PRO A 100 12.68 -7.69 8.86
C PRO A 100 11.53 -6.84 8.29
N SER A 101 10.46 -6.69 9.08
CA SER A 101 9.31 -5.86 8.73
C SER A 101 9.71 -4.40 8.53
N PHE A 102 9.01 -3.68 7.66
CA PHE A 102 9.18 -2.23 7.49
C PHE A 102 8.95 -1.47 8.81
N GLU A 103 9.75 -0.44 9.06
CA GLU A 103 9.73 0.35 10.30
C GLU A 103 9.81 1.84 10.03
N GLY A 104 9.27 2.62 10.97
CA GLY A 104 9.23 4.09 10.89
C GLY A 104 8.00 4.63 10.16
N GLU A 105 8.07 5.92 9.85
CA GLU A 105 7.08 6.62 9.05
C GLU A 105 7.21 6.22 7.56
N PRO A 106 6.15 6.35 6.75
CA PRO A 106 6.22 6.14 5.31
C PRO A 106 7.31 7.00 4.67
N LYS A 107 8.06 6.41 3.74
CA LYS A 107 9.17 7.11 3.06
C LYS A 107 8.59 8.07 2.02
N LEU A 108 9.15 9.27 1.94
CA LEU A 108 8.84 10.20 0.86
C LEU A 108 9.36 9.66 -0.48
N LEU A 109 8.59 9.88 -1.53
CA LEU A 109 8.90 9.50 -2.90
C LEU A 109 8.52 10.65 -3.83
N ASP A 110 9.41 10.95 -4.79
CA ASP A 110 9.09 11.88 -5.87
C ASP A 110 8.18 11.18 -6.89
N ILE A 111 7.06 11.82 -7.22
CA ILE A 111 6.05 11.32 -8.17
C ILE A 111 6.12 12.18 -9.44
N PRO A 112 6.69 11.68 -10.55
CA PRO A 112 6.74 12.43 -11.79
C PRO A 112 5.34 12.53 -12.43
N ASP A 113 5.11 13.58 -13.20
CA ASP A 113 3.86 13.80 -13.96
C ASP A 113 3.86 13.01 -15.29
N ASP A 114 4.30 11.75 -15.23
CA ASP A 114 4.34 10.83 -16.36
C ASP A 114 4.17 9.39 -15.84
N MET A 115 3.00 8.80 -16.15
CA MET A 115 2.65 7.46 -15.70
C MET A 115 3.60 6.39 -16.24
N ASP A 116 4.00 6.51 -17.51
CA ASP A 116 4.85 5.50 -18.15
C ASP A 116 6.24 5.54 -17.57
N ALA A 117 6.83 6.74 -17.46
CA ALA A 117 8.13 6.93 -16.84
C ALA A 117 8.13 6.47 -15.37
N PHE A 118 7.05 6.75 -14.62
CA PHE A 118 6.95 6.30 -13.23
C PHE A 118 6.84 4.78 -13.10
N ALA A 119 6.00 4.15 -13.92
CA ALA A 119 5.83 2.70 -13.91
C ALA A 119 7.14 1.99 -14.28
N ASP A 120 7.88 2.52 -15.27
CA ASP A 120 9.16 1.97 -15.69
C ASP A 120 10.23 2.17 -14.60
N LEU A 121 10.28 3.35 -13.96
CA LEU A 121 11.16 3.61 -12.81
C LEU A 121 10.91 2.62 -11.67
N LEU A 122 9.64 2.42 -11.29
CA LEU A 122 9.27 1.44 -10.26
C LEU A 122 9.70 0.03 -10.68
N TRP A 123 9.39 -0.38 -11.90
CA TRP A 123 9.68 -1.72 -12.40
C TRP A 123 11.17 -2.04 -12.46
N GLU A 124 12.00 -1.09 -12.87
CA GLU A 124 13.45 -1.25 -12.92
C GLU A 124 14.12 -1.13 -11.54
N SER A 125 13.46 -0.50 -10.57
CA SER A 125 13.93 -0.44 -9.18
C SER A 125 13.64 -1.72 -8.38
N LEU A 126 12.75 -2.59 -8.87
CA LEU A 126 12.49 -3.88 -8.22
C LEU A 126 13.63 -4.87 -8.49
N ASN A 127 13.92 -5.71 -7.50
CA ASN A 127 14.90 -6.78 -7.65
C ASN A 127 14.52 -7.69 -8.83
N GLU A 128 15.44 -7.85 -9.78
CA GLU A 128 15.20 -8.56 -11.04
C GLU A 128 14.79 -10.02 -10.85
N GLU A 129 15.34 -10.71 -9.85
CA GLU A 129 15.04 -12.10 -9.55
C GLU A 129 13.64 -12.24 -8.95
N ASN A 130 13.24 -11.29 -8.10
CA ASN A 130 12.00 -11.34 -7.32
C ASN A 130 10.81 -10.59 -7.94
N LYS A 131 11.01 -9.71 -8.93
CA LYS A 131 9.92 -8.95 -9.56
C LYS A 131 9.03 -9.85 -10.42
N VAL A 132 7.72 -9.83 -10.16
CA VAL A 132 6.73 -10.68 -10.86
C VAL A 132 5.72 -9.82 -11.62
N SER A 133 5.08 -8.87 -10.93
CA SER A 133 4.11 -7.97 -11.53
C SER A 133 4.11 -6.61 -10.83
N LEU A 134 3.66 -5.59 -11.57
CA LEU A 134 3.45 -4.23 -11.09
C LEU A 134 2.11 -3.72 -11.60
N PHE A 135 1.34 -3.08 -10.72
CA PHE A 135 0.12 -2.36 -11.07
C PHE A 135 0.27 -0.89 -10.68
N VAL A 136 0.01 0.00 -11.63
CA VAL A 136 0.01 1.45 -11.42
C VAL A 136 -1.33 2.00 -11.90
N ARG A 137 -1.90 2.95 -11.16
CA ARG A 137 -3.12 3.67 -11.55
C ARG A 137 -2.95 5.16 -11.31
N TYR A 138 -3.24 5.95 -12.34
CA TYR A 138 -3.30 7.40 -12.30
C TYR A 138 -4.76 7.82 -12.29
N ILE A 139 -5.14 8.75 -11.43
CA ILE A 139 -6.52 9.25 -11.32
C ILE A 139 -6.47 10.76 -11.45
N ASP A 140 -7.15 11.29 -12.45
CA ASP A 140 -7.38 12.71 -12.61
C ASP A 140 -8.32 13.17 -11.48
N ILE A 141 -7.81 14.05 -10.60
CA ILE A 141 -8.52 14.46 -9.37
C ILE A 141 -9.80 15.25 -9.71
N ALA A 142 -9.79 16.02 -10.79
CA ALA A 142 -10.90 16.89 -11.17
C ALA A 142 -12.09 16.10 -11.77
N THR A 143 -11.80 15.06 -12.55
CA THR A 143 -12.78 14.31 -13.34
C THR A 143 -13.05 12.90 -12.80
N GLY A 144 -12.15 12.37 -11.96
CA GLY A 144 -12.18 10.98 -11.49
C GLY A 144 -11.85 9.95 -12.56
N LYS A 145 -11.50 10.37 -13.79
CA LYS A 145 -11.04 9.46 -14.84
C LYS A 145 -9.71 8.86 -14.43
N TYR A 146 -9.49 7.60 -14.78
CA TYR A 146 -8.26 6.92 -14.44
C TYR A 146 -7.70 6.12 -15.61
N GLU A 147 -6.38 5.99 -15.61
CA GLU A 147 -5.63 5.11 -16.46
C GLU A 147 -4.90 4.09 -15.59
N SER A 148 -4.58 2.92 -16.14
CA SER A 148 -3.90 1.87 -15.40
C SER A 148 -2.92 1.12 -16.28
N LYS A 149 -1.76 0.81 -15.71
CA LYS A 149 -0.71 0.02 -16.35
C LYS A 149 -0.43 -1.21 -15.51
N ILE A 150 -0.37 -2.36 -16.16
CA ILE A 150 0.01 -3.64 -15.56
C ILE A 150 1.24 -4.14 -16.31
N ILE A 151 2.31 -4.40 -15.56
CA ILE A 151 3.52 -5.05 -16.08
C ILE A 151 3.59 -6.42 -15.43
N ASN A 152 3.89 -7.45 -16.21
CA ASN A 152 4.08 -8.81 -15.71
C ASN A 152 5.30 -9.42 -16.40
N LYS A 153 6.21 -9.99 -15.61
CA LYS A 153 7.47 -10.57 -16.10
C LYS A 153 7.26 -11.77 -17.03
N ASN A 154 6.13 -12.48 -16.90
CA ASN A 154 5.89 -13.75 -17.56
C ASN A 154 4.88 -13.67 -18.73
N VAL A 155 4.62 -12.48 -19.26
CA VAL A 155 3.72 -12.25 -20.42
C VAL A 155 4.51 -12.16 -21.70
#